data_AF-A0A955BPN1-F1
#
_entry.id   AF-A0A955BPN1-F1
#
_cell.length_a   1.000
_cell.length_b   1.000
_cell.length_c   1.000
_cell.angle_alpha   90.00
_cell.angle_beta   90.00
_cell.angle_gamma   90.00
#
_symmetry.space_group_name_H-M   'P 1'
#
loop_
_entity.id
_entity.type
_entity.pdbx_description
1 polymer ?
#
loop_
_entity_poly.entity_id
_entity_poly.type
_entity_poly.pdbx_seq_one_letter_code
_entity_poly.pdbx_strand_id
1 'polypeptide(L)'
;MIYHPSPTAIVIFLLFVGVTVGLSFFLGKQAKSSRGYFAAHGQIPWFVNGVAFAGDYLSAASFLGICGMIAFYGYDGFLYSIGYLAGWIVALFVVAEPMKR
;
A
#
# COMPACT_ATOMS: atom_id res chain seq x y z
N MET A 1 31.81 -10.46 -2.20
CA MET A 1 30.59 -9.78 -1.71
C MET A 1 30.73 -9.57 -0.21
N ILE A 2 30.76 -8.33 0.28
CA ILE A 2 31.07 -7.97 1.68
C ILE A 2 29.81 -8.07 2.58
N TYR A 3 28.87 -8.96 2.25
CA TYR A 3 27.64 -9.17 3.00
C TYR A 3 27.49 -10.66 3.27
N HIS A 4 27.49 -11.02 4.55
CA HIS A 4 27.05 -12.34 4.98
C HIS A 4 25.53 -12.33 5.01
N PRO A 5 24.85 -13.15 4.17
CA PRO A 5 23.40 -13.22 4.20
C PRO A 5 22.95 -13.69 5.57
N SER A 6 22.15 -12.88 6.26
CA SER A 6 21.58 -13.24 7.55
C SER A 6 20.49 -14.29 7.35
N PRO A 7 20.66 -15.54 7.83
CA PRO A 7 19.64 -16.56 7.66
C PRO A 7 18.31 -16.18 8.32
N THR A 8 18.38 -15.43 9.44
CA THR A 8 17.18 -14.95 10.15
C THR A 8 16.40 -13.95 9.33
N ALA A 9 17.06 -13.01 8.64
CA ALA A 9 16.40 -12.03 7.78
C ALA A 9 15.69 -12.71 6.59
N ILE A 10 16.34 -13.71 5.98
CA ILE A 10 15.76 -14.48 4.88
C ILE A 10 14.51 -15.24 5.35
N VAL A 11 14.57 -15.90 6.51
CA VAL A 11 13.42 -16.63 7.07
C VAL A 11 12.26 -15.68 7.36
N ILE A 12 12.51 -14.53 7.97
CA ILE A 12 11.46 -13.52 8.26
C ILE A 12 10.83 -13.02 6.96
N PHE A 13 11.64 -12.69 5.95
CA PHE A 13 11.16 -12.24 4.65
C PHE A 13 10.27 -13.29 3.98
N LEU A 14 10.75 -14.53 3.88
CA LEU A 14 9.99 -15.62 3.26
C LEU A 14 8.71 -15.93 4.02
N LEU A 15 8.73 -15.87 5.34
CA LEU A 15 7.53 -16.05 6.17
C LEU A 15 6.52 -14.95 5.89
N PHE A 16 6.94 -13.67 5.89
CA PHE A 16 6.05 -12.54 5.63
C PHE A 16 5.42 -12.62 4.23
N VAL A 17 6.23 -12.90 3.21
CA VAL A 17 5.75 -13.06 1.82
C VAL A 17 4.81 -14.26 1.72
N GLY A 18 5.19 -15.40 2.30
CA GLY A 18 4.39 -16.62 2.30
C GLY A 18 3.02 -16.43 2.97
N VAL A 19 2.98 -15.75 4.11
CA VAL A 19 1.73 -15.40 4.81
C VAL A 19 0.87 -14.47 3.97
N THR A 20 1.46 -13.39 3.43
CA THR A 20 0.73 -12.41 2.60
C THR A 20 0.10 -13.07 1.37
N VAL A 21 0.90 -13.85 0.63
CA VAL A 21 0.44 -14.58 -0.57
C VAL A 21 -0.59 -15.65 -0.19
N GLY A 22 -0.35 -16.40 0.89
CA GLY A 22 -1.26 -17.42 1.38
C GLY A 22 -2.63 -16.86 1.76
N LEU A 23 -2.66 -15.71 2.45
CA LEU A 23 -3.90 -14.99 2.78
C LEU A 23 -4.62 -14.52 1.51
N SER A 24 -3.91 -13.95 0.54
CA SER A 24 -4.50 -13.52 -0.73
C SER A 24 -5.17 -14.66 -1.49
N PHE A 25 -4.52 -15.83 -1.56
CA PHE A 25 -5.12 -17.01 -2.18
C PHE A 25 -6.32 -17.56 -1.39
N PHE A 26 -6.21 -17.59 -0.06
CA PHE A 26 -7.28 -18.11 0.80
C PHE A 26 -8.54 -17.25 0.72
N LEU A 27 -8.39 -15.92 0.82
CA LEU A 27 -9.50 -14.98 0.75
C LEU A 27 -10.04 -14.84 -0.69
N GLY A 28 -9.16 -14.85 -1.69
CA GLY A 28 -9.55 -14.78 -3.10
C GLY A 28 -10.43 -15.96 -3.53
N LYS A 29 -10.19 -17.16 -2.99
CA LYS A 29 -11.03 -18.35 -3.26
C LYS A 29 -12.44 -18.27 -2.68
N GLN A 30 -12.69 -17.41 -1.69
CA GLN A 30 -14.01 -17.28 -1.05
C GLN A 30 -14.96 -16.38 -1.83
N ALA A 31 -14.45 -15.57 -2.75
CA ALA A 31 -15.26 -14.66 -3.53
C ALA A 31 -15.97 -15.38 -4.68
N LYS A 32 -17.30 -15.52 -4.56
CA LYS A 32 -18.13 -16.24 -5.55
C LYS A 32 -18.81 -15.33 -6.59
N SER A 33 -18.71 -14.00 -6.44
CA SER A 33 -19.31 -13.04 -7.36
C SER A 33 -18.41 -11.85 -7.61
N SER A 34 -18.44 -11.27 -8.81
CA SER A 34 -17.62 -10.11 -9.16
C SER A 34 -17.93 -8.89 -8.29
N ARG A 35 -19.21 -8.66 -7.94
CA ARG A 35 -19.60 -7.60 -6.99
C ARG A 35 -19.05 -7.85 -5.58
N GLY A 36 -19.05 -9.09 -5.12
CA GLY A 36 -18.45 -9.46 -3.82
C GLY A 36 -16.93 -9.36 -3.82
N TYR A 37 -16.27 -9.63 -4.95
CA TYR A 37 -14.82 -9.55 -5.08
C TYR A 37 -14.33 -8.09 -5.14
N PHE A 38 -14.96 -7.23 -5.94
CA PHE A 38 -14.47 -5.86 -6.16
C PHE A 38 -15.06 -4.83 -5.19
N ALA A 39 -16.31 -5.02 -4.76
CA ALA A 39 -16.99 -4.03 -3.92
C ALA A 39 -17.34 -4.56 -2.52
N ALA A 40 -17.05 -5.83 -2.22
CA ALA A 40 -17.37 -6.47 -0.93
C ALA A 40 -18.80 -6.18 -0.45
N HIS A 41 -19.76 -6.11 -1.38
CA HIS A 41 -21.16 -5.73 -1.15
C HIS A 41 -21.37 -4.39 -0.39
N GLY A 42 -20.37 -3.51 -0.36
CA GLY A 42 -20.40 -2.27 0.43
C GLY A 42 -20.36 -2.49 1.94
N GLN A 43 -19.96 -3.67 2.40
CA GLN A 43 -20.01 -4.07 3.82
C GLN A 43 -18.72 -3.75 4.60
N ILE A 44 -17.66 -3.27 3.94
CA ILE A 44 -16.39 -2.95 4.62
C ILE A 44 -16.55 -1.64 5.41
N PRO A 45 -16.24 -1.63 6.71
CA PRO A 45 -16.24 -0.41 7.51
C PRO A 45 -15.29 0.65 6.94
N TRP A 46 -15.69 1.92 7.00
CA TRP A 46 -14.92 3.04 6.44
C TRP A 46 -13.48 3.09 6.95
N PHE A 47 -13.25 2.75 8.23
CA PHE A 47 -11.93 2.78 8.84
C PHE A 47 -11.01 1.70 8.25
N VAL A 48 -11.50 0.47 8.13
CA VAL A 48 -10.74 -0.64 7.54
C VAL A 48 -10.41 -0.35 6.08
N ASN A 49 -11.38 0.18 5.32
CA ASN A 49 -11.16 0.61 3.95
C ASN A 49 -10.11 1.74 3.88
N GLY A 50 -10.19 2.73 4.78
CA GLY A 50 -9.23 3.83 4.85
C GLY A 50 -7.81 3.37 5.15
N VAL A 51 -7.63 2.41 6.07
CA VAL A 51 -6.33 1.81 6.38
C VAL A 51 -5.79 1.02 5.19
N ALA A 52 -6.63 0.26 4.48
CA ALA A 52 -6.21 -0.45 3.28
C ALA A 52 -5.70 0.51 2.19
N PHE A 53 -6.46 1.58 1.92
CA PHE A 53 -6.04 2.61 0.97
C PHE A 53 -4.77 3.34 1.40
N ALA A 54 -4.61 3.63 2.69
CA ALA A 54 -3.38 4.23 3.22
C ALA A 54 -2.17 3.30 2.99
N GLY A 55 -2.35 2.00 3.20
CA GLY A 55 -1.32 0.99 2.95
C GLY A 55 -0.88 0.93 1.48
N ASP A 56 -1.84 0.93 0.56
CA ASP A 56 -1.56 0.96 -0.88
C ASP A 56 -0.88 2.27 -1.30
N TYR A 57 -1.29 3.41 -0.72
CA TYR A 57 -0.66 4.69 -0.99
C TYR A 57 0.78 4.74 -0.48
N LEU A 58 1.07 4.15 0.68
CA LEU A 58 2.41 4.09 1.28
C LEU A 58 3.31 2.97 0.72
N SER A 59 3.02 2.48 -0.48
CA SER A 59 3.76 1.39 -1.14
C SER A 59 5.29 1.57 -1.16
N ALA A 60 6.00 0.48 -1.48
CA ALA A 60 7.45 0.48 -1.64
C ALA A 60 7.96 1.55 -2.64
N ALA A 61 7.20 1.83 -3.70
CA ALA A 61 7.54 2.87 -4.67
C ALA A 61 7.52 4.27 -4.03
N SER A 62 6.51 4.54 -3.20
CA SER A 62 6.36 5.80 -2.47
C SER A 62 7.47 5.97 -1.44
N PHE A 63 7.75 4.92 -0.66
CA PHE A 63 8.84 4.93 0.33
C PHE A 63 10.20 5.16 -0.32
N LEU A 64 10.55 4.34 -1.32
CA LEU A 64 11.84 4.45 -2.01
C LEU A 64 11.96 5.77 -2.79
N GLY A 65 10.85 6.26 -3.35
CA GLY A 65 10.78 7.53 -4.07
C GLY A 65 11.10 8.72 -3.18
N ILE A 66 10.42 8.85 -2.04
CA ILE A 66 10.71 9.93 -1.08
C ILE A 66 12.13 9.79 -0.51
N CYS A 67 12.54 8.58 -0.10
CA CYS A 67 13.91 8.36 0.40
C CYS A 67 14.97 8.73 -0.66
N GLY A 68 14.73 8.37 -1.93
CA GLY A 68 15.60 8.74 -3.04
C GLY A 68 15.65 10.25 -3.25
N MET A 69 14.51 10.92 -3.27
CA MET A 69 14.47 12.39 -3.39
C MET A 69 15.21 13.08 -2.24
N ILE A 70 15.04 12.61 -1.00
CA ILE A 70 15.78 13.15 0.15
C ILE A 70 17.28 12.88 0.00
N ALA A 71 17.68 11.69 -0.47
CA ALA A 71 19.08 11.36 -0.66
C ALA A 71 19.79 12.25 -1.69
N PHE A 72 19.08 12.67 -2.75
CA PHE A 72 19.66 13.52 -3.81
C PHE A 72 19.47 15.02 -3.59
N TYR A 73 18.35 15.44 -3.00
CA TYR A 73 17.94 16.85 -2.89
C TYR A 73 17.82 17.34 -1.44
N GLY A 74 18.12 16.51 -0.44
CA GLY A 74 18.12 16.90 0.97
C GLY A 74 16.74 17.34 1.47
N TYR A 75 16.69 18.48 2.16
CA TYR A 75 15.46 19.02 2.75
C TYR A 75 14.39 19.35 1.71
N ASP A 76 14.79 19.80 0.51
CA ASP A 76 13.84 20.10 -0.55
C ASP A 76 13.14 18.82 -1.05
N GLY A 77 13.84 17.68 -1.06
CA GLY A 77 13.26 16.37 -1.33
C GLY A 77 12.25 15.92 -0.27
N PHE A 78 12.40 16.36 0.98
CA PHE A 78 11.41 16.10 2.03
C PHE A 78 10.14 16.93 1.83
N LEU A 79 10.23 18.17 1.34
CA LEU A 79 9.03 18.98 1.06
C LEU A 79 8.10 18.31 0.03
N TYR A 80 8.65 17.51 -0.89
CA TYR A 80 7.85 16.69 -1.81
C TYR A 80 7.00 15.62 -1.11
N SER A 81 7.38 15.13 0.08
CA SER A 81 6.54 14.16 0.81
C SER A 81 5.25 14.77 1.34
N ILE A 82 5.26 16.07 1.64
CA ILE A 82 4.06 16.82 2.03
C ILE A 82 3.12 16.95 0.84
N GLY A 83 3.66 17.33 -0.33
CA GLY A 83 2.89 17.40 -1.57
C GLY A 83 2.31 16.05 -1.99
N TYR A 84 3.07 14.97 -1.80
CA TYR A 84 2.60 13.60 -2.00
C TYR A 84 1.38 13.30 -1.12
N LEU A 85 1.49 13.46 0.20
CA LEU A 85 0.37 13.21 1.12
C LEU A 85 -0.85 14.12 0.86
N ALA A 86 -0.61 15.40 0.55
CA ALA A 86 -1.69 16.34 0.22
C ALA A 86 -2.40 15.95 -1.09
N GLY A 87 -1.63 15.51 -2.09
CA GLY A 87 -2.16 15.04 -3.38
C GLY A 87 -3.09 13.84 -3.23
N TRP A 88 -2.83 12.95 -2.26
CA TRP A 88 -3.74 11.85 -1.94
C TRP A 88 -5.13 12.33 -1.54
N ILE A 89 -5.21 13.32 -0.66
CA ILE A 89 -6.46 13.90 -0.17
C ILE A 89 -7.24 14.50 -1.36
N VAL A 90 -6.53 15.25 -2.22
CA VAL A 90 -7.14 15.81 -3.44
C VAL A 90 -7.66 14.71 -4.35
N ALA A 91 -6.90 13.65 -4.59
CA ALA A 91 -7.35 12.53 -5.42
C ALA A 91 -8.60 11.83 -4.85
N LEU A 92 -8.67 11.67 -3.53
CA LEU A 92 -9.85 11.09 -2.87
C LEU A 92 -11.10 11.95 -3.07
N PHE A 93 -11.02 13.26 -2.88
CA PHE A 93 -12.19 14.15 -3.01
C PHE A 93 -12.55 14.46 -4.48
N VAL A 94 -11.56 14.64 -5.35
CA VAL A 94 -11.82 15.07 -6.74
C VAL A 94 -12.11 13.89 -7.67
N VAL A 95 -11.49 12.73 -7.45
CA VAL A 95 -11.64 11.57 -8.35
C VAL A 95 -12.50 10.49 -7.71
N ALA A 96 -12.18 10.05 -6.49
CA ALA A 96 -12.88 8.93 -5.88
C ALA A 96 -14.32 9.28 -5.45
N GLU A 97 -14.57 10.49 -4.93
CA GLU A 97 -15.91 10.88 -4.51
C GLU A 97 -16.93 10.95 -5.67
N PRO A 98 -16.62 11.54 -6.84
CA PRO A 98 -17.53 11.50 -7.99
C PRO A 98 -17.81 10.08 -8.52
N MET A 99 -16.83 9.18 -8.46
CA MET A 99 -16.98 7.78 -8.91
C MET A 99 -17.89 6.94 -8.00
N LYS A 100 -18.19 7.42 -6.78
CA LYS A 100 -19.11 6.76 -5.85
C LYS A 100 -20.58 7.01 -6.22
N ARG A 101 -20.89 8.07 -6.97
CA ARG A 101 -22.24 8.45 -7.39
C ARG A 101 -22.62 7.76 -8.69
#